data_AF-A0A2E3XWT4-F1
#
_entry.id   AF-A0A2E3XWT4-F1
#
_cell.length_a   1.000
_cell.length_b   1.000
_cell.length_c   1.000
_cell.angle_alpha   90.00
_cell.angle_beta   90.00
_cell.angle_gamma   90.00
#
_symmetry.space_group_name_H-M   'P 1'
#
loop_
_entity.id
_entity.type
_entity.pdbx_description
1 polymer ?
#
loop_
_entity_poly.entity_id
_entity_poly.type
_entity_poly.pdbx_seq_one_letter_code
_entity_poly.pdbx_strand_id
1 'polypeptide(L)'
;MYARKKKIQRLSIYMGKALPSFVTHLIYLMPIFVARFLLLILFIRAKVWARNSVYFKEEVFGLSDLDITFYFSKKVSPFRKKQILIVVKSLRLVFPFVGEVLFYEEDVLSHFMAYGSSLELARDPLLLESFRVDKLNPLKKAFLLNWILNDYHRMKENPLLRKNKVRRFQQLASMKSISYIGAEDLLNGILKEFKIDDETQQIEWESLFSILNTFLFNRKVEKKSENDTLKSEPMITHHYLALCYPQIWMGSAIHLDLFEETLSTLKAFVENKPVLLDTFFEQVSWEIWGLYTHFFQFDLSSEVTLHLDHLEQMLNIFKEDSRSSFLKRGIYKLRLLGEGELL
;
A
#
# COMPACT_ATOMS: atom_id res chain seq x y z
N MET A 1 -1.00 5.37 27.78
CA MET A 1 -1.99 5.02 26.71
C MET A 1 -1.70 3.68 26.02
N TYR A 2 -0.46 3.38 25.59
CA TYR A 2 -0.12 2.16 24.84
C TYR A 2 -0.43 0.83 25.56
N ALA A 3 -0.04 0.70 26.83
CA ALA A 3 -0.32 -0.50 27.62
C ALA A 3 -1.82 -0.82 27.74
N ARG A 4 -2.67 0.22 27.80
CA ARG A 4 -4.13 0.07 27.84
C ARG A 4 -4.67 -0.46 26.51
N LYS A 5 -4.20 0.07 25.37
CA LYS A 5 -4.56 -0.45 24.04
C LYS A 5 -4.19 -1.94 23.88
N LYS A 6 -2.98 -2.32 24.29
CA LYS A 6 -2.51 -3.72 24.22
C LYS A 6 -3.33 -4.66 25.13
N LYS A 7 -3.76 -4.20 26.31
CA LYS A 7 -4.69 -4.97 27.18
C LYS A 7 -6.06 -5.15 26.55
N ILE A 8 -6.66 -4.08 26.00
CA ILE A 8 -7.98 -4.14 25.31
C ILE A 8 -7.91 -5.08 24.11
N GLN A 9 -6.83 -4.99 23.33
CA GLN A 9 -6.61 -5.87 22.18
C GLN A 9 -6.52 -7.34 22.60
N ARG A 10 -5.75 -7.67 23.65
CA ARG A 10 -5.67 -9.04 24.18
C ARG A 10 -7.03 -9.56 24.66
N LEU A 11 -7.79 -8.72 25.37
CA LEU A 11 -9.15 -9.08 25.81
C LEU A 11 -10.07 -9.33 24.62
N SER A 12 -10.00 -8.47 23.60
CA SER A 12 -10.76 -8.64 22.37
C SER A 12 -10.42 -9.97 21.70
N ILE A 13 -9.13 -10.29 21.53
CA ILE A 13 -8.69 -11.58 20.97
C ILE A 13 -9.24 -12.75 21.80
N TYR A 14 -9.22 -12.68 23.13
CA TYR A 14 -9.77 -13.72 24.00
C TYR A 14 -11.28 -13.89 23.81
N MET A 15 -12.03 -12.78 23.77
CA MET A 15 -13.47 -12.80 23.49
C MET A 15 -13.75 -13.41 22.11
N GLY A 16 -12.94 -13.06 21.11
CA GLY A 16 -13.04 -13.61 19.76
C GLY A 16 -12.88 -15.13 19.71
N LYS A 17 -12.00 -15.69 20.55
CA LYS A 17 -11.83 -17.16 20.67
C LYS A 17 -13.03 -17.86 21.31
N ALA A 18 -13.78 -17.14 22.15
CA ALA A 18 -14.99 -17.67 22.79
C ALA A 18 -16.23 -17.59 21.87
N LEU A 19 -16.20 -16.71 20.87
CA LEU A 19 -17.28 -16.55 19.90
C LEU A 19 -17.15 -17.59 18.77
N PRO A 20 -18.26 -18.16 18.28
CA PRO A 20 -18.26 -18.92 17.04
C PRO A 20 -17.78 -18.04 15.86
N SER A 21 -17.02 -18.62 14.94
CA SER A 21 -16.43 -17.89 13.79
C SER A 21 -17.47 -17.14 12.95
N PHE A 22 -18.67 -17.71 12.77
CA PHE A 22 -19.75 -17.05 12.03
C PHE A 22 -20.26 -15.77 12.72
N VAL A 23 -20.23 -15.71 14.05
CA VAL A 23 -20.65 -14.53 14.82
C VAL A 23 -19.62 -13.43 14.66
N THR A 24 -18.34 -13.76 14.78
CA THR A 24 -17.24 -12.84 14.50
C THR A 24 -17.35 -12.25 13.11
N HIS A 25 -17.54 -13.10 12.10
CA HIS A 25 -17.70 -12.67 10.72
C HIS A 25 -18.90 -11.72 10.54
N LEU A 26 -20.04 -12.04 11.16
CA LEU A 26 -21.23 -11.19 11.11
C LEU A 26 -20.99 -9.80 11.71
N ILE A 27 -20.25 -9.71 12.83
CA ILE A 27 -19.85 -8.43 13.43
C ILE A 27 -19.05 -7.59 12.43
N TYR A 28 -18.11 -8.20 11.71
CA TYR A 28 -17.33 -7.52 10.66
C TYR A 28 -18.17 -7.12 9.44
N LEU A 29 -19.29 -7.79 9.17
CA LEU A 29 -20.19 -7.41 8.07
C LEU A 29 -21.20 -6.31 8.44
N MET A 30 -21.47 -6.07 9.73
CA MET A 30 -22.41 -5.02 10.17
C MET A 30 -22.12 -3.64 9.55
N PRO A 31 -20.87 -3.13 9.51
CA PRO A 31 -20.59 -1.82 8.91
C PRO A 31 -20.93 -1.77 7.41
N ILE A 32 -20.80 -2.89 6.69
CA ILE A 32 -21.17 -2.98 5.27
C ILE A 32 -22.69 -2.85 5.10
N PHE A 33 -23.48 -3.53 5.93
CA PHE A 33 -24.94 -3.40 5.90
C PHE A 33 -25.40 -1.98 6.23
N VAL A 34 -24.80 -1.37 7.26
CA VAL A 34 -25.09 0.02 7.63
C VAL A 34 -24.70 0.98 6.50
N ALA A 35 -23.53 0.80 5.89
CA ALA A 35 -23.08 1.61 4.74
C ALA A 35 -24.09 1.54 3.58
N ARG A 36 -24.48 0.33 3.18
CA ARG A 36 -25.46 0.11 2.10
C ARG A 36 -26.81 0.76 2.41
N PHE A 37 -27.29 0.63 3.64
CA PHE A 37 -28.55 1.23 4.08
C PHE A 37 -28.49 2.78 4.04
N LEU A 38 -27.42 3.37 4.56
CA LEU A 38 -27.24 4.83 4.54
C LEU A 38 -27.12 5.38 3.11
N LEU A 39 -26.40 4.71 2.22
CA LEU A 39 -26.33 5.10 0.81
C LEU A 39 -27.69 4.99 0.11
N LEU A 40 -28.48 3.96 0.44
CA LEU A 40 -29.83 3.81 -0.09
C LEU A 40 -30.74 4.97 0.32
N ILE A 41 -30.74 5.37 1.59
CA ILE A 41 -31.48 6.55 2.09
C ILE A 41 -31.06 7.82 1.34
N LEU A 42 -29.77 7.96 1.05
CA LEU A 42 -29.24 9.10 0.32
C LEU A 42 -29.51 9.02 -1.19
N PHE A 43 -30.16 7.97 -1.70
CA PHE A 43 -30.33 7.72 -3.14
C PHE A 43 -29.00 7.65 -3.91
N ILE A 44 -27.95 7.12 -3.28
CA ILE A 44 -26.63 6.92 -3.89
C ILE A 44 -26.50 5.45 -4.29
N ARG A 45 -26.40 5.20 -5.60
CA ARG A 45 -26.19 3.85 -6.14
C ARG A 45 -24.71 3.49 -6.07
N ALA A 46 -24.34 2.66 -5.09
CA ALA A 46 -23.01 2.08 -5.00
C ALA A 46 -23.09 0.61 -4.61
N LYS A 47 -22.16 -0.18 -5.11
CA LYS A 47 -21.86 -1.50 -4.55
C LYS A 47 -20.83 -1.29 -3.43
N VAL A 48 -21.05 -1.95 -2.29
CA VAL A 48 -20.16 -1.83 -1.13
C VAL A 48 -19.85 -3.22 -0.61
N TRP A 49 -18.58 -3.57 -0.41
CA TRP A 49 -18.20 -4.89 0.10
C TRP A 49 -16.92 -4.83 0.94
N ALA A 50 -16.65 -5.91 1.67
CA ALA A 50 -15.43 -6.07 2.44
C ALA A 50 -14.32 -6.69 1.57
N ARG A 51 -13.07 -6.26 1.78
CA ARG A 51 -11.86 -6.79 1.14
C ARG A 51 -10.93 -7.47 2.17
N ASN A 52 -9.82 -8.05 1.72
CA ASN A 52 -8.80 -8.65 2.59
C ASN A 52 -9.37 -9.70 3.57
N SER A 53 -8.92 -9.68 4.83
CA SER A 53 -9.15 -10.76 5.78
C SER A 53 -10.62 -11.12 5.96
N VAL A 54 -11.53 -10.14 5.88
CA VAL A 54 -12.97 -10.39 6.03
C VAL A 54 -13.51 -11.15 4.81
N TYR A 55 -13.13 -10.77 3.58
CA TYR A 55 -13.56 -11.51 2.38
C TYR A 55 -13.07 -12.97 2.42
N PHE A 56 -11.81 -13.18 2.81
CA PHE A 56 -11.19 -14.50 2.85
C PHE A 56 -11.53 -15.31 4.13
N LYS A 57 -12.34 -14.77 5.05
CA LYS A 57 -12.67 -15.40 6.35
C LYS A 57 -11.44 -15.73 7.20
N GLU A 58 -10.44 -14.85 7.13
CA GLU A 58 -9.17 -14.93 7.85
C GLU A 58 -9.04 -13.84 8.93
N GLU A 59 -10.14 -13.16 9.26
CA GLU A 59 -10.14 -12.13 10.29
C GLU A 59 -9.81 -12.69 11.67
N VAL A 60 -9.00 -11.93 12.41
CA VAL A 60 -8.70 -12.19 13.80
C VAL A 60 -9.40 -11.11 14.62
N PHE A 61 -10.44 -11.49 15.36
CA PHE A 61 -11.25 -10.54 16.12
C PHE A 61 -10.40 -9.68 17.07
N GLY A 62 -10.61 -8.35 16.98
CA GLY A 62 -9.85 -7.36 17.74
C GLY A 62 -8.44 -7.06 17.22
N LEU A 63 -7.99 -7.73 16.15
CA LEU A 63 -6.70 -7.49 15.50
C LEU A 63 -6.85 -7.11 14.03
N SER A 64 -7.81 -7.70 13.31
CA SER A 64 -8.10 -7.37 11.92
C SER A 64 -8.89 -6.08 11.82
N ASP A 65 -8.47 -5.23 10.89
CA ASP A 65 -9.24 -4.10 10.41
C ASP A 65 -10.26 -4.58 9.36
N LEU A 66 -11.37 -3.86 9.21
CA LEU A 66 -12.35 -4.01 8.13
C LEU A 66 -11.99 -3.03 7.02
N ASP A 67 -11.39 -3.56 5.96
CA ASP A 67 -11.15 -2.80 4.74
C ASP A 67 -12.38 -2.89 3.83
N ILE A 68 -12.85 -1.76 3.31
CA ILE A 68 -14.11 -1.63 2.57
C ILE A 68 -13.86 -1.06 1.18
N THR A 69 -14.55 -1.60 0.18
CA THR A 69 -14.57 -1.05 -1.17
C THR A 69 -15.94 -0.47 -1.48
N PHE A 70 -15.96 0.77 -2.00
CA PHE A 70 -17.12 1.42 -2.59
C PHE A 70 -16.91 1.51 -4.11
N TYR A 71 -17.86 0.98 -4.87
CA TYR A 71 -17.80 0.96 -6.32
C TYR A 71 -19.04 1.61 -6.92
N PHE A 72 -18.81 2.52 -7.87
CA PHE A 72 -19.82 3.28 -8.57
C PHE A 72 -19.71 2.99 -10.05
N SER A 73 -20.84 2.61 -10.68
CA SER A 73 -20.88 2.35 -12.12
C SER A 73 -20.86 3.62 -12.98
N LYS A 74 -20.80 4.80 -12.35
CA LYS A 74 -20.80 6.12 -12.98
C LYS A 74 -20.02 7.09 -12.10
N LYS A 75 -19.47 8.14 -12.71
CA LYS A 75 -18.87 9.28 -12.01
C LYS A 75 -19.80 9.84 -10.91
N VAL A 76 -19.25 10.06 -9.72
CA VAL A 76 -19.99 10.60 -8.57
C VAL A 76 -19.82 12.12 -8.53
N SER A 77 -20.93 12.86 -8.40
CA SER A 77 -20.84 14.32 -8.32
C SER A 77 -20.15 14.78 -7.02
N PRO A 78 -19.48 15.96 -7.01
CA PRO A 78 -18.77 16.46 -5.82
C PRO A 78 -19.67 16.52 -4.56
N PHE A 79 -20.93 16.92 -4.72
CA PHE A 79 -21.91 16.93 -3.63
C PHE A 79 -22.15 15.53 -3.04
N ARG A 80 -22.30 14.51 -3.90
CA ARG A 80 -22.47 13.12 -3.46
C ARG A 80 -21.21 12.56 -2.82
N LYS A 81 -20.02 12.89 -3.33
CA LYS A 81 -18.73 12.52 -2.70
C LYS A 81 -18.68 12.99 -1.25
N LYS A 82 -19.03 14.25 -0.98
CA LYS A 82 -19.11 14.80 0.38
C LYS A 82 -20.07 14.00 1.28
N GLN A 83 -21.24 13.62 0.77
CA GLN A 83 -22.19 12.79 1.53
C GLN A 83 -21.63 11.40 1.85
N ILE A 84 -20.94 10.76 0.89
CA ILE A 84 -20.29 9.46 1.10
C ILE A 84 -19.19 9.56 2.16
N LEU A 85 -18.38 10.61 2.14
CA LEU A 85 -17.36 10.84 3.18
C LEU A 85 -17.96 11.01 4.58
N ILE A 86 -19.13 11.66 4.70
CA ILE A 86 -19.87 11.75 5.96
C ILE A 86 -20.33 10.36 6.44
N VAL A 87 -20.79 9.51 5.52
CA VAL A 87 -21.14 8.11 5.83
C VAL A 87 -19.91 7.37 6.34
N VAL A 88 -18.78 7.45 5.64
CA VAL A 88 -17.54 6.78 6.05
C VAL A 88 -17.04 7.27 7.42
N LYS A 89 -17.09 8.59 7.66
CA LYS A 89 -16.74 9.17 8.96
C LYS A 89 -17.64 8.64 10.08
N SER A 90 -18.95 8.56 9.82
CA SER A 90 -19.93 8.00 10.77
C SER A 90 -19.68 6.50 11.02
N LEU A 91 -19.35 5.73 9.99
CA LEU A 91 -18.99 4.32 10.13
C LEU A 91 -17.74 4.14 11.00
N ARG A 92 -16.69 4.91 10.77
CA ARG A 92 -15.45 4.86 11.60
C ARG A 92 -15.70 5.28 13.05
N LEU A 93 -16.66 6.18 13.30
CA LEU A 93 -17.04 6.59 14.64
C LEU A 93 -17.72 5.46 15.42
N VAL A 94 -18.65 4.74 14.78
CA VAL A 94 -19.42 3.65 15.41
C VAL A 94 -18.63 2.34 15.43
N PHE A 95 -17.87 2.08 14.36
CA PHE A 95 -17.09 0.88 14.13
C PHE A 95 -15.61 1.25 13.97
N PRO A 96 -14.87 1.42 15.08
CA PRO A 96 -13.49 1.93 15.05
C PRO A 96 -12.48 0.96 14.42
N PHE A 97 -12.92 -0.26 14.07
CA PHE A 97 -12.15 -1.23 13.30
C PHE A 97 -12.34 -1.09 11.78
N VAL A 98 -13.17 -0.14 11.29
CA VAL A 98 -13.23 0.21 9.87
C VAL A 98 -11.89 0.84 9.48
N GLY A 99 -11.09 0.08 8.74
CA GLY A 99 -9.75 0.43 8.31
C GLY A 99 -9.75 1.23 7.02
N GLU A 100 -9.10 0.65 5.99
CA GLU A 100 -8.96 1.27 4.69
C GLU A 100 -10.30 1.31 3.95
N VAL A 101 -10.60 2.43 3.29
CA VAL A 101 -11.82 2.58 2.49
C VAL A 101 -11.43 3.06 1.10
N LEU A 102 -11.61 2.19 0.11
CA LEU A 102 -11.27 2.46 -1.28
C LEU A 102 -12.50 2.83 -2.09
N PHE A 103 -12.31 3.69 -3.08
CA PHE A 103 -13.37 4.18 -3.95
C PHE A 103 -13.00 3.96 -5.42
N TYR A 104 -13.95 3.43 -6.18
CA TYR A 104 -13.78 3.17 -7.61
C TYR A 104 -14.98 3.70 -8.37
N GLU A 105 -14.72 4.53 -9.38
CA GLU A 105 -15.69 4.92 -10.41
C GLU A 105 -15.33 4.17 -11.69
N GLU A 106 -16.27 3.42 -12.27
CA GLU A 106 -16.04 2.53 -13.42
C GLU A 106 -15.38 3.26 -14.60
N ASP A 107 -15.87 4.45 -14.95
CA ASP A 107 -15.35 5.29 -16.03
C ASP A 107 -13.86 5.63 -15.80
N VAL A 108 -13.53 6.07 -14.57
CA VAL A 108 -12.18 6.50 -14.18
C VAL A 108 -11.21 5.33 -14.04
N LEU A 109 -11.69 4.21 -13.49
CA LEU A 109 -10.88 3.04 -13.17
C LEU A 109 -10.12 2.54 -14.39
N SER A 110 -10.76 2.52 -15.56
CA SER A 110 -10.16 2.10 -16.83
C SER A 110 -8.85 2.85 -17.17
N HIS A 111 -8.74 4.13 -16.81
CA HIS A 111 -7.56 4.95 -17.05
C HIS A 111 -6.37 4.57 -16.17
N PHE A 112 -6.64 3.93 -15.02
CA PHE A 112 -5.65 3.61 -14.00
C PHE A 112 -5.32 2.13 -13.89
N MET A 113 -6.12 1.24 -14.50
CA MET A 113 -5.89 -0.21 -14.44
C MET A 113 -4.47 -0.62 -14.84
N ALA A 114 -3.85 0.06 -15.81
CA ALA A 114 -2.49 -0.24 -16.26
C ALA A 114 -1.40 0.03 -15.18
N TYR A 115 -1.71 0.83 -14.15
CA TYR A 115 -0.80 1.11 -13.03
C TYR A 115 -1.06 0.19 -11.83
N GLY A 116 -2.19 -0.51 -11.81
CA GLY A 116 -2.57 -1.41 -10.72
C GLY A 116 -1.75 -2.70 -10.71
N SER A 117 -1.44 -3.18 -9.50
CA SER A 117 -0.84 -4.50 -9.30
C SER A 117 -1.93 -5.57 -9.36
N SER A 118 -1.73 -6.63 -10.16
CA SER A 118 -2.62 -7.81 -10.11
C SER A 118 -2.62 -8.46 -8.74
N LEU A 119 -1.50 -8.41 -8.02
CA LEU A 119 -1.37 -8.95 -6.67
C LEU A 119 -2.17 -8.13 -5.65
N GLU A 120 -2.17 -6.80 -5.78
CA GLU A 120 -3.00 -5.94 -4.94
C GLU A 120 -4.48 -6.11 -5.26
N LEU A 121 -4.85 -6.18 -6.54
CA LEU A 121 -6.23 -6.41 -6.97
C LEU A 121 -6.76 -7.77 -6.55
N ALA A 122 -5.91 -8.81 -6.49
CA ALA A 122 -6.30 -10.12 -5.96
C ALA A 122 -6.69 -10.10 -4.48
N ARG A 123 -6.40 -9.01 -3.75
CA ARG A 123 -6.88 -8.78 -2.38
C ARG A 123 -8.33 -8.27 -2.33
N ASP A 124 -8.88 -7.89 -3.48
CA ASP A 124 -10.27 -7.49 -3.69
C ASP A 124 -10.90 -8.33 -4.83
N PRO A 125 -11.32 -9.58 -4.55
CA PRO A 125 -11.76 -10.49 -5.61
C PRO A 125 -13.03 -10.04 -6.33
N LEU A 126 -13.93 -9.28 -5.67
CA LEU A 126 -15.14 -8.77 -6.33
C LEU A 126 -14.81 -7.65 -7.31
N LEU A 127 -13.81 -6.83 -7.01
CA LEU A 127 -13.26 -5.89 -7.99
C LEU A 127 -12.61 -6.66 -9.14
N LEU A 128 -11.77 -7.66 -8.83
CA LEU A 128 -11.11 -8.47 -9.84
C LEU A 128 -12.11 -9.19 -10.77
N GLU A 129 -13.19 -9.75 -10.25
CA GLU A 129 -14.26 -10.38 -11.05
C GLU A 129 -15.00 -9.39 -11.95
N SER A 130 -15.13 -8.14 -11.49
CA SER A 130 -15.82 -7.09 -12.25
C SER A 130 -15.00 -6.64 -13.47
N PHE A 131 -13.71 -6.97 -13.54
CA PHE A 131 -12.83 -6.59 -14.64
C PHE A 131 -12.16 -7.83 -15.26
N ARG A 132 -12.30 -8.04 -16.58
CA ARG A 132 -11.57 -9.11 -17.28
C ARG A 132 -10.12 -8.70 -17.46
N VAL A 133 -9.32 -8.89 -16.41
CA VAL A 133 -7.97 -8.34 -16.36
C VAL A 133 -6.91 -9.29 -16.89
N ASP A 134 -6.95 -9.50 -18.19
CA ASP A 134 -5.98 -10.33 -18.90
C ASP A 134 -4.62 -9.63 -19.11
N LYS A 135 -4.45 -8.38 -18.61
CA LYS A 135 -3.27 -7.52 -18.89
C LYS A 135 -2.73 -6.72 -17.68
N LEU A 136 -2.95 -7.15 -16.44
CA LEU A 136 -2.37 -6.44 -15.29
C LEU A 136 -0.87 -6.71 -15.13
N ASN A 137 -0.15 -5.67 -14.74
CA ASN A 137 1.22 -5.82 -14.28
C ASN A 137 1.22 -6.45 -12.87
N PRO A 138 1.99 -7.51 -12.60
CA PRO A 138 2.09 -8.06 -11.26
C PRO A 138 2.64 -7.07 -10.23
N LEU A 139 3.53 -6.15 -10.63
CA LEU A 139 4.26 -5.25 -9.72
C LEU A 139 4.78 -6.00 -8.48
N LYS A 140 5.40 -7.17 -8.71
CA LYS A 140 5.74 -8.14 -7.66
C LYS A 140 6.72 -7.56 -6.64
N LYS A 141 7.74 -6.81 -7.09
CA LYS A 141 8.74 -6.20 -6.21
C LYS A 141 8.10 -5.15 -5.31
N ALA A 142 7.28 -4.27 -5.90
CA ALA A 142 6.56 -3.26 -5.12
C ALA A 142 5.59 -3.88 -4.12
N PHE A 143 4.83 -4.92 -4.53
CA PHE A 143 3.93 -5.65 -3.64
C PHE A 143 4.67 -6.23 -2.43
N LEU A 144 5.78 -6.93 -2.65
CA LEU A 144 6.53 -7.58 -1.57
C LEU A 144 7.17 -6.57 -0.61
N LEU A 145 7.76 -5.50 -1.13
CA LEU A 145 8.36 -4.43 -0.32
C LEU A 145 7.30 -3.69 0.52
N ASN A 146 6.16 -3.33 -0.07
CA ASN A 146 5.08 -2.68 0.67
C ASN A 146 4.44 -3.62 1.69
N TRP A 147 4.37 -4.92 1.39
CA TRP A 147 3.91 -5.91 2.36
C TRP A 147 4.83 -5.96 3.58
N ILE A 148 6.15 -6.14 3.41
CA ILE A 148 7.08 -6.21 4.53
C ILE A 148 7.08 -4.91 5.33
N LEU A 149 7.08 -3.75 4.66
CA LEU A 149 7.00 -2.44 5.30
C LEU A 149 5.80 -2.30 6.25
N ASN A 150 4.62 -2.77 5.82
CA ASN A 150 3.39 -2.64 6.59
C ASN A 150 3.29 -3.64 7.73
N ASP A 151 3.85 -4.84 7.56
CA ASP A 151 3.68 -5.94 8.50
C ASP A 151 4.91 -6.26 9.37
N TYR A 152 6.07 -5.62 9.15
CA TYR A 152 7.34 -5.98 9.81
C TYR A 152 7.22 -6.14 11.33
N HIS A 153 6.73 -5.11 12.04
CA HIS A 153 6.56 -5.18 13.50
C HIS A 153 5.54 -6.23 13.93
N ARG A 154 4.46 -6.42 13.17
CA ARG A 154 3.39 -7.40 13.50
C ARG A 154 3.93 -8.82 13.40
N MET A 155 4.77 -9.07 12.39
CA MET A 155 5.44 -10.36 12.21
C MET A 155 6.52 -10.60 13.26
N LYS A 156 7.22 -9.55 13.72
CA LYS A 156 8.18 -9.65 14.82
C LYS A 156 7.51 -9.91 16.18
N GLU A 157 6.40 -9.25 16.47
CA GLU A 157 5.70 -9.42 17.76
C GLU A 157 4.88 -10.71 17.85
N ASN A 158 4.18 -11.12 16.79
CA ASN A 158 3.23 -12.25 16.83
C ASN A 158 3.24 -13.08 15.53
N PRO A 159 4.33 -13.77 15.19
CA PRO A 159 4.46 -14.48 13.90
C PRO A 159 3.38 -15.54 13.68
N LEU A 160 2.97 -16.26 14.74
CA LEU A 160 1.93 -17.29 14.65
C LEU A 160 0.57 -16.72 14.19
N LEU A 161 0.22 -15.50 14.62
CA LEU A 161 -1.03 -14.84 14.18
C LEU A 161 -0.95 -14.34 12.74
N ARG A 162 0.25 -14.26 12.15
CA ARG A 162 0.47 -13.78 10.78
C ARG A 162 0.59 -14.91 9.75
N LYS A 163 0.74 -16.16 10.20
CA LYS A 163 0.99 -17.33 9.34
C LYS A 163 0.03 -17.44 8.15
N ASN A 164 -1.28 -17.26 8.36
CA ASN A 164 -2.28 -17.37 7.29
C ASN A 164 -2.11 -16.27 6.24
N LYS A 165 -1.96 -15.01 6.67
CA LYS A 165 -1.71 -13.88 5.75
C LYS A 165 -0.41 -14.09 4.98
N VAL A 166 0.66 -14.51 5.65
CA VAL A 166 1.96 -14.81 5.03
C VAL A 166 1.81 -15.88 3.96
N ARG A 167 1.18 -17.01 4.28
CA ARG A 167 0.93 -18.08 3.32
C ARG A 167 0.13 -17.59 2.11
N ARG A 168 -0.93 -16.82 2.32
CA ARG A 168 -1.74 -16.27 1.23
C ARG A 168 -0.91 -15.35 0.34
N PHE A 169 -0.12 -14.45 0.92
CA PHE A 169 0.68 -13.50 0.13
C PHE A 169 1.81 -14.20 -0.62
N GLN A 170 2.41 -15.25 -0.04
CA GLN A 170 3.33 -16.14 -0.77
C GLN A 170 2.64 -16.80 -1.97
N GLN A 171 1.41 -17.31 -1.78
CA GLN A 171 0.63 -17.93 -2.87
C GLN A 171 0.30 -16.92 -3.98
N LEU A 172 -0.15 -15.72 -3.61
CA LEU A 172 -0.43 -14.65 -4.57
C LEU A 172 0.82 -14.27 -5.36
N ALA A 173 1.95 -14.05 -4.69
CA ALA A 173 3.21 -13.68 -5.32
C ALA A 173 3.93 -14.87 -6.00
N SER A 174 3.32 -16.06 -6.01
CA SER A 174 3.91 -17.30 -6.54
C SER A 174 5.31 -17.59 -5.96
N MET A 175 5.51 -17.26 -4.68
CA MET A 175 6.75 -17.56 -3.96
C MET A 175 6.79 -19.03 -3.56
N LYS A 176 7.98 -19.63 -3.58
CA LYS A 176 8.18 -20.98 -3.04
C LYS A 176 7.72 -21.01 -1.58
N SER A 177 6.88 -21.98 -1.22
CA SER A 177 6.34 -22.07 0.14
C SER A 177 7.48 -22.37 1.12
N ILE A 178 7.91 -21.34 1.83
CA ILE A 178 8.92 -21.44 2.89
C ILE A 178 8.21 -21.13 4.20
N SER A 179 8.44 -21.95 5.21
CA SER A 179 7.93 -21.70 6.57
C SER A 179 8.76 -20.61 7.23
N TYR A 180 8.40 -19.35 6.97
CA TYR A 180 9.02 -18.21 7.65
C TYR A 180 8.55 -18.16 9.10
N ILE A 181 9.49 -17.98 10.03
CA ILE A 181 9.22 -17.92 11.46
C ILE A 181 9.13 -16.46 11.92
N GLY A 182 9.84 -15.53 11.26
CA GLY A 182 9.83 -14.10 11.61
C GLY A 182 9.89 -13.14 10.41
N ALA A 183 9.90 -11.84 10.74
CA ALA A 183 9.97 -10.75 9.75
C ALA A 183 11.28 -10.75 8.96
N GLU A 184 12.40 -11.08 9.62
CA GLU A 184 13.74 -11.16 9.03
C GLU A 184 13.84 -12.31 8.02
N ASP A 185 13.28 -13.49 8.35
CA ASP A 185 13.22 -14.62 7.42
C ASP A 185 12.41 -14.28 6.16
N LEU A 186 11.28 -13.58 6.35
CA LEU A 186 10.44 -13.15 5.24
C LEU A 186 11.15 -12.10 4.38
N LEU A 187 11.82 -11.10 4.99
CA LEU A 187 12.58 -10.09 4.25
C LEU A 187 13.70 -10.75 3.43
N ASN A 188 14.45 -11.68 4.05
CA ASN A 188 15.46 -12.48 3.36
C ASN A 188 14.86 -13.29 2.20
N GLY A 189 13.72 -13.93 2.43
CA GLY A 189 13.01 -14.70 1.40
C GLY A 189 12.49 -13.82 0.26
N ILE A 190 11.98 -12.64 0.58
CA ILE A 190 11.55 -11.63 -0.40
C ILE A 190 12.74 -11.22 -1.24
N LEU A 191 13.86 -10.80 -0.64
CA LEU A 191 15.03 -10.34 -1.40
C LEU A 191 15.68 -11.44 -2.24
N LYS A 192 15.59 -12.70 -1.83
CA LYS A 192 16.02 -13.82 -2.68
C LYS A 192 15.23 -13.92 -3.98
N GLU A 193 13.97 -13.49 -4.02
CA GLU A 193 13.19 -13.41 -5.26
C GLU A 193 13.68 -12.29 -6.20
N PHE A 194 14.50 -11.37 -5.70
CA PHE A 194 15.12 -10.31 -6.51
C PHE A 194 16.49 -10.73 -7.05
N LYS A 195 17.07 -11.85 -6.57
CA LYS A 195 18.42 -12.27 -6.93
C LYS A 195 18.54 -12.60 -8.41
N ILE A 196 19.63 -12.15 -9.02
CA ILE A 196 20.12 -12.58 -10.33
C ILE A 196 21.42 -13.36 -10.07
N ASP A 197 21.74 -14.34 -10.93
CA ASP A 197 22.72 -15.42 -10.72
C ASP A 197 24.21 -15.01 -10.57
N ASP A 198 24.55 -13.73 -10.35
CA ASP A 198 25.92 -13.20 -10.30
C ASP A 198 26.45 -13.03 -8.86
N GLU A 199 27.69 -13.48 -8.58
CA GLU A 199 28.38 -13.35 -7.30
C GLU A 199 28.63 -11.89 -6.89
N THR A 200 28.93 -11.01 -7.84
CA THR A 200 29.16 -9.57 -7.56
C THR A 200 27.91 -8.92 -6.99
N GLN A 201 26.74 -9.36 -7.44
CA GLN A 201 25.47 -8.87 -6.97
C GLN A 201 25.14 -9.35 -5.56
N GLN A 202 25.73 -10.47 -5.09
CA GLN A 202 25.47 -10.97 -3.74
C GLN A 202 25.89 -9.97 -2.66
N ILE A 203 27.04 -9.31 -2.82
CA ILE A 203 27.52 -8.28 -1.88
C ILE A 203 26.55 -7.09 -1.86
N GLU A 204 26.04 -6.68 -3.03
CA GLU A 204 25.04 -5.61 -3.12
C GLU A 204 23.70 -6.01 -2.48
N TRP A 205 23.29 -7.27 -2.63
CA TRP A 205 22.11 -7.83 -1.99
C TRP A 205 22.22 -7.82 -0.47
N GLU A 206 23.37 -8.22 0.07
CA GLU A 206 23.64 -8.18 1.51
C GLU A 206 23.62 -6.74 2.03
N SER A 207 24.16 -5.78 1.27
CA SER A 207 24.09 -4.35 1.58
C SER A 207 22.64 -3.84 1.61
N LEU A 208 21.85 -4.12 0.56
CA LEU A 208 20.44 -3.75 0.50
C LEU A 208 19.65 -4.36 1.67
N PHE A 209 19.83 -5.66 1.95
CA PHE A 209 19.16 -6.34 3.06
C PHE A 209 19.47 -5.66 4.39
N SER A 210 20.74 -5.41 4.66
CA SER A 210 21.20 -4.76 5.89
C SER A 210 20.55 -3.39 6.07
N ILE A 211 20.53 -2.58 5.02
CA ILE A 211 19.94 -1.23 5.02
C ILE A 211 18.42 -1.29 5.24
N LEU A 212 17.70 -2.12 4.46
CA LEU A 212 16.25 -2.23 4.58
C LEU A 212 15.83 -2.80 5.95
N ASN A 213 16.57 -3.78 6.47
CA ASN A 213 16.29 -4.35 7.79
C ASN A 213 16.49 -3.33 8.91
N THR A 214 17.60 -2.58 8.86
CA THR A 214 17.90 -1.50 9.83
C THR A 214 16.82 -0.42 9.78
N PHE A 215 16.47 0.03 8.58
CA PHE A 215 15.39 1.00 8.37
C PHE A 215 14.05 0.51 8.94
N LEU A 216 13.63 -0.71 8.59
CA LEU A 216 12.38 -1.30 9.06
C LEU A 216 12.34 -1.49 10.57
N PHE A 217 13.46 -1.89 11.16
CA PHE A 217 13.60 -2.03 12.60
C PHE A 217 13.44 -0.68 13.31
N ASN A 218 14.24 0.32 12.93
CA ASN A 218 14.19 1.67 13.49
C ASN A 218 12.78 2.27 13.41
N ARG A 219 12.14 2.16 12.24
CA ARG A 219 10.81 2.73 12.02
C ARG A 219 9.70 1.98 12.72
N LYS A 220 9.67 0.64 12.61
CA LYS A 220 8.48 -0.15 12.99
C LYS A 220 8.60 -0.74 14.39
N VAL A 221 9.82 -0.93 14.90
CA VAL A 221 10.08 -1.47 16.24
C VAL A 221 10.44 -0.35 17.21
N GLU A 222 11.45 0.46 16.87
CA GLU A 222 11.88 1.58 17.74
C GLU A 222 10.97 2.81 17.65
N LYS A 223 10.11 2.87 16.61
CA LYS A 223 9.18 3.98 16.35
C LYS A 223 9.89 5.33 16.21
N LYS A 224 11.12 5.32 15.69
CA LYS A 224 11.80 6.54 15.25
C LYS A 224 10.99 7.18 14.12
N SER A 225 10.96 8.51 14.08
CA SER A 225 10.40 9.21 12.92
C SER A 225 11.22 8.90 11.67
N GLU A 226 10.63 9.09 10.51
CA GLU A 226 11.32 8.91 9.23
C GLU A 226 12.51 9.88 9.13
N ASN A 227 12.33 11.12 9.61
CA ASN A 227 13.39 12.13 9.64
C ASN A 227 14.54 11.73 10.57
N ASP A 228 14.24 11.25 11.78
CA ASP A 228 15.26 10.78 12.71
C ASP A 228 16.02 9.58 12.15
N THR A 229 15.32 8.70 11.44
CA THR A 229 15.93 7.53 10.81
C THR A 229 16.87 7.95 9.69
N LEU A 230 16.52 8.94 8.87
CA LEU A 230 17.34 9.37 7.73
C LEU A 230 18.52 10.29 8.09
N LYS A 231 18.39 11.10 9.14
CA LYS A 231 19.35 12.17 9.46
C LYS A 231 20.78 11.69 9.71
N SER A 232 20.95 10.49 10.27
CA SER A 232 22.27 9.92 10.59
C SER A 232 22.77 8.90 9.57
N GLU A 233 22.01 8.66 8.51
CA GLU A 233 22.29 7.59 7.56
C GLU A 233 23.17 8.10 6.41
N PRO A 234 24.12 7.29 5.93
CA PRO A 234 24.97 7.65 4.81
C PRO A 234 24.15 7.77 3.51
N MET A 235 24.62 8.57 2.54
CA MET A 235 23.93 8.85 1.28
C MET A 235 23.44 7.58 0.55
N ILE A 236 24.22 6.50 0.61
CA ILE A 236 23.86 5.20 0.05
C ILE A 236 22.50 4.67 0.57
N THR A 237 22.18 4.88 1.85
CA THR A 237 20.89 4.52 2.44
C THR A 237 19.76 5.33 1.81
N HIS A 238 19.98 6.63 1.58
CA HIS A 238 18.99 7.50 0.92
C HIS A 238 18.70 7.03 -0.50
N HIS A 239 19.71 6.63 -1.27
CA HIS A 239 19.51 6.06 -2.62
C HIS A 239 18.65 4.79 -2.60
N TYR A 240 18.95 3.85 -1.71
CA TYR A 240 18.16 2.62 -1.60
C TYR A 240 16.71 2.92 -1.21
N LEU A 241 16.49 3.85 -0.27
CA LEU A 241 15.15 4.22 0.16
C LEU A 241 14.39 5.01 -0.91
N ALA A 242 15.05 5.86 -1.69
CA ALA A 242 14.46 6.55 -2.84
C ALA A 242 13.94 5.56 -3.90
N LEU A 243 14.60 4.42 -4.08
CA LEU A 243 14.20 3.41 -5.07
C LEU A 243 13.21 2.38 -4.52
N CYS A 244 13.36 1.99 -3.26
CA CYS A 244 12.54 0.93 -2.65
C CYS A 244 11.28 1.45 -1.97
N TYR A 245 11.31 2.69 -1.46
CA TYR A 245 10.21 3.34 -0.73
C TYR A 245 10.14 4.85 -1.03
N PRO A 246 10.02 5.27 -2.31
CA PRO A 246 10.01 6.69 -2.69
C PRO A 246 8.97 7.50 -1.90
N GLN A 247 7.77 6.94 -1.70
CA GLN A 247 6.67 7.56 -0.95
C GLN A 247 7.00 7.88 0.51
N ILE A 248 7.95 7.15 1.10
CA ILE A 248 8.46 7.44 2.44
C ILE A 248 9.61 8.43 2.37
N TRP A 249 10.56 8.16 1.49
CA TRP A 249 11.82 8.89 1.43
C TRP A 249 11.60 10.35 1.06
N MET A 250 10.74 10.65 0.08
CA MET A 250 10.53 12.02 -0.41
C MET A 250 10.14 12.98 0.70
N GLY A 251 9.13 12.64 1.52
CA GLY A 251 8.65 13.51 2.60
C GLY A 251 9.75 13.90 3.60
N SER A 252 10.62 12.93 3.93
CA SER A 252 11.74 13.17 4.83
C SER A 252 12.92 13.85 4.16
N ALA A 253 13.21 13.52 2.89
CA ALA A 253 14.29 14.13 2.14
C ALA A 253 14.08 15.63 1.92
N ILE A 254 12.82 16.05 1.69
CA ILE A 254 12.46 17.47 1.59
C ILE A 254 12.67 18.18 2.92
N HIS A 255 12.20 17.59 4.03
CA HIS A 255 12.36 18.18 5.35
C HIS A 255 13.84 18.30 5.78
N LEU A 256 14.71 17.43 5.28
CA LEU A 256 16.13 17.41 5.61
C LEU A 256 17.00 18.16 4.59
N ASP A 257 16.40 18.82 3.58
CA ASP A 257 17.11 19.46 2.47
C ASP A 257 18.03 18.51 1.67
N LEU A 258 17.71 17.21 1.66
CA LEU A 258 18.49 16.15 1.00
C LEU A 258 17.92 15.74 -0.36
N PHE A 259 16.73 16.23 -0.72
CA PHE A 259 16.02 15.82 -1.92
C PHE A 259 16.89 16.06 -3.18
N GLU A 260 17.28 17.31 -3.45
CA GLU A 260 18.08 17.67 -4.63
C GLU A 260 19.45 16.97 -4.68
N GLU A 261 20.14 16.88 -3.54
CA GLU A 261 21.43 16.19 -3.44
C GLU A 261 21.30 14.71 -3.84
N THR A 262 20.27 14.04 -3.31
CA THR A 262 20.00 12.64 -3.64
C THR A 262 19.64 12.48 -5.11
N LEU A 263 18.77 13.35 -5.67
CA LEU A 263 18.38 13.28 -7.09
C LEU A 263 19.60 13.43 -8.01
N SER A 264 20.52 14.34 -7.69
CA SER A 264 21.70 14.62 -8.52
C SER A 264 22.64 13.42 -8.65
N THR A 265 22.67 12.55 -7.63
CA THR A 265 23.56 11.37 -7.57
C THR A 265 22.83 10.06 -7.88
N LEU A 266 21.49 10.05 -7.84
CA LEU A 266 20.67 8.84 -8.01
C LEU A 266 20.85 8.19 -9.38
N LYS A 267 21.03 8.99 -10.44
CA LYS A 267 21.20 8.46 -11.80
C LYS A 267 22.42 7.54 -11.90
N ALA A 268 23.58 8.05 -11.47
CA ALA A 268 24.84 7.30 -11.48
C ALA A 268 24.76 6.06 -10.57
N PHE A 269 24.05 6.17 -9.44
CA PHE A 269 23.81 5.02 -8.57
C PHE A 269 23.03 3.91 -9.26
N VAL A 270 21.96 4.25 -9.98
CA VAL A 270 21.09 3.30 -10.68
C VAL A 270 21.72 2.72 -11.94
N GLU A 271 22.53 3.49 -12.66
CA GLU A 271 23.28 3.00 -13.84
C GLU A 271 24.17 1.79 -13.48
N ASN A 272 24.65 1.72 -12.24
CA ASN A 272 25.41 0.59 -11.72
C ASN A 272 24.55 -0.53 -11.12
N LYS A 273 23.23 -0.32 -10.97
CA LYS A 273 22.28 -1.21 -10.27
C LYS A 273 20.92 -1.28 -10.99
N PRO A 274 20.87 -1.79 -12.23
CA PRO A 274 19.66 -1.76 -13.06
C PRO A 274 18.45 -2.47 -12.43
N VAL A 275 18.67 -3.47 -11.57
CA VAL A 275 17.58 -4.19 -10.87
C VAL A 275 16.73 -3.27 -9.97
N LEU A 276 17.35 -2.24 -9.40
CA LEU A 276 16.67 -1.27 -8.55
C LEU A 276 15.85 -0.26 -9.35
N LEU A 277 16.19 -0.05 -10.63
CA LEU A 277 15.39 0.79 -11.52
C LEU A 277 14.00 0.18 -11.76
N ASP A 278 13.95 -1.14 -11.98
CA ASP A 278 12.69 -1.87 -12.09
C ASP A 278 11.86 -1.73 -10.81
N THR A 279 12.50 -1.90 -9.65
CA THR A 279 11.85 -1.73 -8.34
C THR A 279 11.25 -0.33 -8.22
N PHE A 280 12.02 0.71 -8.58
CA PHE A 280 11.56 2.08 -8.53
C PHE A 280 10.33 2.31 -9.42
N PHE A 281 10.36 1.85 -10.67
CA PHE A 281 9.20 2.02 -11.56
C PHE A 281 7.97 1.25 -11.07
N GLU A 282 8.14 0.06 -10.50
CA GLU A 282 7.03 -0.65 -9.86
C GLU A 282 6.48 0.11 -8.65
N GLN A 283 7.34 0.70 -7.82
CA GLN A 283 6.93 1.52 -6.66
C GLN A 283 6.17 2.77 -7.09
N VAL A 284 6.62 3.48 -8.13
CA VAL A 284 5.90 4.64 -8.66
C VAL A 284 4.55 4.24 -9.26
N SER A 285 4.50 3.11 -9.98
CA SER A 285 3.21 2.57 -10.47
C SER A 285 2.26 2.24 -9.32
N TRP A 286 2.78 1.62 -8.26
CA TRP A 286 2.03 1.32 -7.04
C TRP A 286 1.50 2.58 -6.36
N GLU A 287 2.31 3.63 -6.28
CA GLU A 287 1.92 4.91 -5.69
C GLU A 287 0.83 5.60 -6.51
N ILE A 288 0.95 5.63 -7.85
CA ILE A 288 -0.09 6.16 -8.74
C ILE A 288 -1.42 5.45 -8.49
N TRP A 289 -1.39 4.12 -8.39
CA TRP A 289 -2.57 3.32 -8.07
C TRP A 289 -3.11 3.62 -6.67
N GLY A 290 -2.25 3.72 -5.67
CA GLY A 290 -2.60 4.03 -4.29
C GLY A 290 -3.31 5.39 -4.17
N LEU A 291 -2.74 6.43 -4.79
CA LEU A 291 -3.32 7.78 -4.84
C LEU A 291 -4.66 7.79 -5.57
N TYR A 292 -4.75 7.09 -6.71
CA TYR A 292 -6.02 6.92 -7.41
C TYR A 292 -7.08 6.30 -6.49
N THR A 293 -6.82 5.18 -5.82
CA THR A 293 -7.87 4.50 -5.01
C THR A 293 -8.34 5.30 -3.78
N HIS A 294 -7.54 6.29 -3.36
CA HIS A 294 -7.85 7.18 -2.24
C HIS A 294 -8.36 8.57 -2.67
N PHE A 295 -8.51 8.84 -3.97
CA PHE A 295 -8.83 10.18 -4.47
C PHE A 295 -10.12 10.80 -3.92
N PHE A 296 -11.09 10.00 -3.46
CA PHE A 296 -12.29 10.52 -2.81
C PHE A 296 -11.98 11.21 -1.48
N GLN A 297 -10.88 10.85 -0.82
CA GLN A 297 -10.54 11.30 0.52
C GLN A 297 -9.67 12.55 0.51
N PHE A 298 -9.01 12.84 -0.61
CA PHE A 298 -8.12 13.98 -0.77
C PHE A 298 -8.66 14.85 -1.89
N ASP A 299 -9.08 16.07 -1.56
CA ASP A 299 -9.01 17.13 -2.58
C ASP A 299 -7.54 17.25 -3.02
N LEU A 300 -7.27 17.77 -4.22
CA LEU A 300 -5.90 18.13 -4.66
C LEU A 300 -5.34 19.21 -3.72
N SER A 301 -4.91 18.77 -2.54
CA SER A 301 -4.30 19.61 -1.55
C SER A 301 -2.90 19.97 -2.04
N SER A 302 -2.35 21.05 -1.49
CA SER A 302 -0.97 21.44 -1.77
C SER A 302 0.01 20.29 -1.56
N GLU A 303 -0.23 19.42 -0.57
CA GLU A 303 0.60 18.26 -0.27
C GLU A 303 0.54 17.19 -1.36
N VAL A 304 -0.66 16.88 -1.90
CA VAL A 304 -0.79 15.90 -2.99
C VAL A 304 -0.15 16.44 -4.26
N THR A 305 -0.40 17.70 -4.60
CA THR A 305 0.22 18.35 -5.77
C THR A 305 1.74 18.33 -5.67
N LEU A 306 2.29 18.73 -4.51
CA LEU A 306 3.72 18.71 -4.26
C LEU A 306 4.31 17.29 -4.34
N HIS A 307 3.60 16.28 -3.83
CA HIS A 307 4.00 14.89 -3.96
C HIS A 307 4.07 14.43 -5.42
N LEU A 308 3.07 14.77 -6.24
CA LEU A 308 3.05 14.49 -7.67
C LEU A 308 4.20 15.19 -8.41
N ASP A 309 4.51 16.43 -8.06
CA ASP A 309 5.64 17.19 -8.61
C ASP A 309 6.97 16.47 -8.33
N HIS A 310 7.17 16.00 -7.09
CA HIS A 310 8.40 15.28 -6.73
C HIS A 310 8.53 13.92 -7.43
N LEU A 311 7.44 13.16 -7.56
CA LEU A 311 7.45 11.93 -8.36
C LEU A 311 7.85 12.21 -9.81
N GLU A 312 7.31 13.28 -10.39
CA GLU A 312 7.63 13.70 -11.76
C GLU A 312 9.11 14.11 -11.92
N GLN A 313 9.66 14.83 -10.93
CA GLN A 313 11.08 15.18 -10.89
C GLN A 313 11.98 13.94 -10.82
N MET A 314 11.65 12.96 -9.98
CA MET A 314 12.40 11.69 -9.94
C MET A 314 12.33 10.96 -11.29
N LEU A 315 11.17 10.94 -11.94
CA LEU A 315 11.01 10.33 -13.27
C LEU A 315 11.78 11.08 -14.36
N ASN A 316 12.05 12.39 -14.21
CA ASN A 316 12.85 13.18 -15.16
C ASN A 316 14.32 12.73 -15.21
N ILE A 317 14.85 12.13 -14.13
CA ILE A 317 16.19 11.55 -14.11
C ILE A 317 16.34 10.46 -15.17
N PHE A 318 15.26 9.71 -15.41
CA PHE A 318 15.21 8.57 -16.33
C PHE A 318 14.36 8.88 -17.58
N LYS A 319 14.42 10.11 -18.10
CA LYS A 319 13.57 10.57 -19.21
C LYS A 319 13.65 9.75 -20.50
N GLU A 320 14.77 9.07 -20.73
CA GLU A 320 14.98 8.22 -21.91
C GLU A 320 14.33 6.83 -21.76
N ASP A 321 13.93 6.44 -20.55
CA ASP A 321 13.25 5.17 -20.30
C ASP A 321 11.75 5.30 -20.61
N SER A 322 11.25 4.47 -21.54
CA SER A 322 9.84 4.47 -21.95
C SER A 322 8.84 4.29 -20.79
N ARG A 323 9.25 3.61 -19.70
CA ARG A 323 8.43 3.44 -18.49
C ARG A 323 8.25 4.76 -17.74
N SER A 324 9.25 5.63 -17.76
CA SER A 324 9.15 6.98 -17.19
C SER A 324 8.03 7.77 -17.86
N SER A 325 7.98 7.78 -19.19
CA SER A 325 6.90 8.46 -19.93
C SER A 325 5.52 7.86 -19.63
N PHE A 326 5.42 6.53 -19.47
CA PHE A 326 4.18 5.87 -19.08
C PHE A 326 3.67 6.28 -17.70
N LEU A 327 4.57 6.37 -16.71
CA LEU A 327 4.23 6.77 -15.34
C LEU A 327 3.90 8.26 -15.24
N LYS A 328 4.59 9.14 -15.97
CA LYS A 328 4.24 10.56 -16.06
C LYS A 328 2.83 10.79 -16.60
N ARG A 329 2.38 9.98 -17.56
CA ARG A 329 0.96 10.00 -18.00
C ARG A 329 -0.01 9.63 -16.88
N GLY A 330 0.39 8.75 -15.97
CA GLY A 330 -0.41 8.39 -14.79
C GLY A 330 -0.51 9.55 -13.80
N ILE A 331 0.61 10.21 -13.52
CA ILE A 331 0.67 11.44 -12.71
C ILE A 331 -0.22 12.53 -13.32
N TYR A 332 -0.10 12.77 -14.62
CA TYR A 332 -0.94 13.76 -15.31
C TYR A 332 -2.43 13.44 -15.20
N LYS A 333 -2.83 12.17 -15.36
CA LYS A 333 -4.22 11.74 -15.16
C LYS A 333 -4.71 11.96 -13.72
N LEU A 334 -3.85 11.80 -12.70
CA LEU A 334 -4.22 12.10 -11.31
C LEU A 334 -4.51 13.60 -11.11
N ARG A 335 -3.73 14.48 -11.76
CA ARG A 335 -3.99 15.93 -11.74
C ARG A 335 -5.35 16.25 -12.36
N LEU A 336 -5.60 15.75 -13.58
CA LEU A 336 -6.90 15.93 -14.24
C LEU A 336 -8.07 15.36 -13.41
N LEU A 337 -7.86 14.24 -12.72
CA LEU A 337 -8.88 13.64 -11.87
C LEU A 337 -9.25 14.55 -10.70
N GLY A 338 -8.25 15.14 -10.03
CA GLY A 338 -8.51 16.04 -8.90
C GLY A 338 -9.04 17.41 -9.33
N GLU A 339 -8.72 17.87 -10.54
CA GLU A 339 -9.30 19.08 -11.15
C GLU A 339 -10.74 18.83 -11.66
N GLY A 340 -11.18 17.57 -11.71
CA GLY A 340 -12.49 17.17 -12.20
C GLY A 340 -12.58 17.02 -13.72
N GLU A 341 -11.46 17.22 -14.43
CA GLU A 341 -11.32 17.26 -15.89
C GLU A 341 -11.13 15.88 -16.54
N LEU A 342 -10.84 14.83 -15.76
CA LEU A 342 -10.77 13.47 -16.32
C LEU A 342 -12.19 13.00 -16.71
N LEU A 343 -12.43 12.92 -18.02
CA LEU A 343 -13.69 12.52 -18.67
C LEU A 343 -13.67 11.07 -19.11
#